data_AF-A0A8B6CFE9-F1
#
_entry.id   AF-A0A8B6CFE9-F1
#
_cell.length_a   1.000
_cell.length_b   1.000
_cell.length_c   1.000
_cell.angle_alpha   90.00
_cell.angle_beta   90.00
_cell.angle_gamma   90.00
#
_symmetry.space_group_name_H-M   'P 1'
#
loop_
_entity.id
_entity.type
_entity.pdbx_description
1 polymer ?
#
loop_
_entity_poly.entity_id
_entity_poly.type
_entity_poly.pdbx_seq_one_letter_code
_entity_poly.pdbx_strand_id
1 'polypeptide(L)'
;MQLKVDDVLQRMKVRCTNELTPIPTIYEEELVKLRTDDCNDDTQELVENIPTFPSCKNIMYNKRKKNLPVLPKTVDQINIDGIWTRTTKGDPFLLADDNTEGCMLIFSTQKNLTHLSAADIIYGDGTF
;
A
#
# COMPACT_ATOMS: atom_id res chain seq x y z
N MET A 1 -21.44 -24.66 -3.89
CA MET A 1 -21.29 -23.82 -2.68
C MET A 1 -21.45 -22.38 -3.17
N GLN A 2 -22.59 -21.74 -2.90
CA GLN A 2 -22.90 -20.41 -3.42
C GLN A 2 -22.04 -19.39 -2.65
N LEU A 3 -21.08 -18.75 -3.33
CA LEU A 3 -20.32 -17.64 -2.74
C LEU A 3 -21.30 -16.51 -2.42
N LYS A 4 -21.21 -15.90 -1.24
CA LYS A 4 -22.00 -14.72 -0.90
C LYS A 4 -21.16 -13.45 -1.05
N VAL A 5 -21.79 -12.33 -1.38
CA VAL A 5 -21.14 -11.00 -1.49
C VAL A 5 -20.36 -10.67 -0.21
N ASP A 6 -20.91 -11.02 0.96
CA ASP A 6 -20.26 -10.83 2.26
C ASP A 6 -18.93 -11.58 2.39
N ASP A 7 -18.82 -12.77 1.78
CA ASP A 7 -17.60 -13.56 1.82
C ASP A 7 -16.49 -12.88 1.01
N VAL A 8 -16.83 -12.35 -0.18
CA VAL A 8 -15.91 -11.56 -1.01
C VAL A 8 -15.43 -10.33 -0.27
N LEU A 9 -16.36 -9.58 0.33
CA LEU A 9 -16.04 -8.39 1.11
C LEU A 9 -15.18 -8.71 2.33
N GLN A 10 -15.39 -9.86 2.98
CA GLN A 10 -14.52 -10.29 4.06
C GLN A 10 -13.12 -10.66 3.58
N ARG A 11 -12.98 -11.38 2.46
CA ARG A 11 -11.67 -11.65 1.86
C ARG A 11 -10.93 -10.36 1.55
N MET A 12 -11.58 -9.42 0.86
CA MET A 12 -11.01 -8.09 0.58
C MET A 12 -10.53 -7.39 1.87
N LYS A 13 -11.33 -7.41 2.94
CA LYS A 13 -10.96 -6.81 4.24
C LYS A 13 -9.75 -7.48 4.87
N VAL A 14 -9.70 -8.82 4.86
CA VAL A 14 -8.56 -9.59 5.39
C VAL A 14 -7.28 -9.26 4.61
N ARG A 15 -7.35 -9.23 3.28
CA ARG A 15 -6.22 -8.84 2.42
C ARG A 15 -5.78 -7.39 2.68
N CYS A 16 -6.73 -6.47 2.86
CA CYS A 16 -6.42 -5.08 3.23
C CYS A 16 -5.65 -4.97 4.55
N THR A 17 -5.90 -5.88 5.49
CA THR A 17 -5.30 -5.87 6.83
C THR A 17 -3.92 -6.52 6.85
N ASN A 18 -3.67 -7.54 6.00
CA ASN A 18 -2.47 -8.36 6.08
C ASN A 18 -1.46 -8.10 4.96
N GLU A 19 -1.90 -7.55 3.82
CA GLU A 19 -1.04 -7.29 2.66
C GLU A 19 -0.75 -5.79 2.50
N LEU A 20 0.43 -5.48 1.99
CA LEU A 20 0.80 -4.11 1.60
C LEU A 20 0.38 -3.73 0.18
N THR A 21 -0.14 -4.69 -0.59
CA THR A 21 -0.64 -4.47 -1.96
C THR A 21 -1.60 -3.27 -1.98
N PRO A 22 -1.49 -2.35 -2.95
CA PRO A 22 -2.39 -1.19 -3.03
C PRO A 22 -3.86 -1.61 -2.95
N ILE A 23 -4.63 -0.89 -2.14
CA ILE A 23 -6.06 -1.19 -1.91
C ILE A 23 -6.88 -1.28 -3.21
N PRO A 24 -6.69 -0.38 -4.21
CA PRO A 24 -7.37 -0.51 -5.50
C PRO A 24 -7.04 -1.83 -6.21
N THR A 25 -5.77 -2.23 -6.20
CA THR A 25 -5.31 -3.49 -6.81
C THR A 25 -5.95 -4.71 -6.14
N ILE A 26 -6.06 -4.72 -4.81
CA ILE A 26 -6.76 -5.80 -4.09
C ILE A 26 -8.22 -5.91 -4.55
N TYR A 27 -8.92 -4.78 -4.71
CA TYR A 27 -10.30 -4.77 -5.18
C TYR A 27 -10.42 -5.33 -6.61
N GLU A 28 -9.57 -4.86 -7.52
CA GLU A 28 -9.54 -5.30 -8.91
C GLU A 28 -9.21 -6.80 -9.05
N GLU A 29 -8.20 -7.29 -8.33
CA GLU A 29 -7.82 -8.70 -8.35
C GLU A 29 -8.95 -9.60 -7.85
N GLU A 30 -9.66 -9.23 -6.78
CA GLU A 30 -10.80 -10.02 -6.30
C GLU A 30 -11.96 -10.02 -7.30
N LEU A 31 -12.21 -8.92 -8.02
CA LEU A 31 -13.19 -8.90 -9.10
C LEU A 31 -12.77 -9.74 -10.31
N VAL A 32 -11.50 -9.71 -10.68
CA VAL A 32 -10.96 -10.50 -11.80
C VAL A 32 -11.04 -11.99 -11.49
N LYS A 33 -10.70 -12.42 -10.26
CA LYS A 33 -10.85 -13.82 -9.82
C LYS A 33 -12.28 -14.32 -9.99
N LEU A 34 -13.26 -13.52 -9.56
CA LEU A 34 -14.68 -13.87 -9.70
C LEU A 34 -15.13 -14.02 -11.15
N ARG A 35 -14.53 -13.27 -12.08
CA ARG A 35 -14.84 -13.36 -13.51
C ARG A 35 -14.12 -14.51 -14.21
N THR A 36 -13.01 -14.99 -13.65
CA THR A 36 -12.17 -16.03 -14.28
C THR A 36 -12.49 -17.43 -13.78
N ASP A 37 -13.00 -17.57 -12.55
CA ASP A 37 -13.16 -18.88 -11.91
C ASP A 37 -14.38 -19.69 -12.38
N ASP A 38 -15.39 -19.12 -13.03
CA ASP A 38 -16.46 -19.82 -13.78
C ASP A 38 -17.54 -18.78 -14.17
N CYS A 39 -17.56 -18.27 -15.42
CA CYS A 39 -18.63 -17.37 -15.89
C CYS A 39 -19.97 -18.11 -15.98
N ASN A 40 -20.68 -18.21 -14.87
CA ASN A 40 -22.08 -18.65 -14.80
C ASN A 40 -22.98 -17.51 -14.30
N ASP A 41 -24.30 -17.63 -14.50
CA ASP A 41 -25.26 -16.59 -14.12
C ASP A 41 -25.13 -16.18 -12.63
N ASP A 42 -24.83 -17.14 -11.74
CA ASP A 42 -24.62 -16.88 -10.31
C ASP A 42 -23.41 -15.96 -10.03
N THR A 43 -22.30 -16.13 -10.75
CA THR A 43 -21.11 -15.26 -10.61
C THR A 43 -21.34 -13.88 -11.19
N GLN A 44 -22.13 -13.76 -12.25
CA GLN A 44 -22.47 -12.47 -12.83
C GLN A 44 -23.36 -11.67 -11.86
N GLU A 45 -24.41 -12.29 -11.32
CA GLU A 45 -25.25 -11.69 -10.30
C GLU A 45 -24.42 -11.28 -9.06
N LEU A 46 -23.46 -12.11 -8.65
CA LEU A 46 -22.56 -11.78 -7.55
C LEU A 46 -21.74 -10.52 -7.84
N VAL A 47 -21.12 -10.42 -9.02
CA VAL A 47 -20.28 -9.27 -9.40
C VAL A 47 -21.10 -7.99 -9.49
N GLU A 48 -22.33 -8.06 -10.00
CA GLU A 48 -23.26 -6.93 -10.06
C GLU A 48 -23.66 -6.44 -8.65
N ASN A 49 -23.74 -7.35 -7.68
CA ASN A 49 -24.07 -7.02 -6.30
C ASN A 49 -22.85 -6.61 -5.44
N ILE A 50 -21.61 -6.70 -5.96
CA ILE A 50 -20.43 -6.23 -5.23
C ILE A 50 -20.43 -4.69 -5.21
N PRO A 51 -20.28 -4.06 -4.03
CA PRO A 51 -20.16 -2.61 -3.93
C PRO A 51 -19.01 -2.07 -4.79
N THR A 52 -19.25 -0.93 -5.43
CA THR A 52 -18.21 -0.24 -6.20
C THR A 52 -17.03 0.16 -5.31
N PHE A 53 -15.85 0.30 -5.91
CA PHE A 53 -14.65 0.72 -5.19
C PHE A 53 -14.85 2.02 -4.38
N PRO A 54 -15.44 3.11 -4.93
CA PRO A 54 -15.72 4.32 -4.15
C PRO A 54 -16.60 4.06 -2.92
N SER A 55 -17.58 3.16 -3.01
CA SER A 55 -18.48 2.82 -1.90
C SER A 55 -17.77 2.10 -0.77
N CYS A 56 -16.80 1.21 -1.07
CA CYS A 56 -16.09 0.42 -0.07
C CYS A 56 -14.71 1.01 0.31
N LYS A 57 -14.20 2.02 -0.42
CA LYS A 57 -12.89 2.65 -0.22
C LYS A 57 -12.61 2.95 1.25
N ASN A 58 -13.46 3.75 1.89
CA ASN A 58 -13.23 4.19 3.28
C ASN A 58 -13.14 3.00 4.24
N ILE A 59 -13.97 1.97 4.05
CA ILE A 59 -13.95 0.75 4.88
C ILE A 59 -12.64 0.00 4.71
N MET A 60 -12.18 -0.18 3.47
CA MET A 60 -10.92 -0.87 3.16
C MET A 60 -9.71 -0.13 3.73
N TYR A 61 -9.63 1.20 3.51
CA TYR A 61 -8.55 2.02 4.07
C TYR A 61 -8.56 2.04 5.60
N ASN A 62 -9.73 2.14 6.22
CA ASN A 62 -9.85 2.07 7.68
C ASN A 62 -9.43 0.70 8.24
N LYS A 63 -9.72 -0.39 7.53
CA LYS A 63 -9.28 -1.73 7.90
C LYS A 63 -7.77 -1.87 7.87
N ARG A 64 -7.11 -1.31 6.86
CA ARG A 64 -5.64 -1.26 6.80
C ARG A 64 -5.04 -0.38 7.90
N LYS A 65 -5.62 0.81 8.11
CA LYS A 65 -5.15 1.78 9.11
C LYS A 65 -5.06 1.20 10.52
N LYS A 66 -5.91 0.23 10.88
CA LYS A 66 -5.86 -0.42 12.20
C LYS A 66 -4.56 -1.19 12.48
N ASN A 67 -3.87 -1.64 11.43
CA ASN A 67 -2.60 -2.38 11.54
C ASN A 67 -1.37 -1.54 11.16
N LEU A 68 -1.58 -0.35 10.62
CA LEU A 68 -0.47 0.56 10.37
C LEU A 68 -0.05 1.26 11.66
N PRO A 69 1.24 1.61 11.81
CA PRO A 69 1.69 2.48 12.90
C PRO A 69 0.86 3.76 12.96
N VAL A 70 0.65 4.26 14.18
CA VAL A 70 0.00 5.56 14.39
C VAL A 70 0.86 6.64 13.74
N LEU A 71 0.22 7.62 13.11
CA LEU A 71 0.93 8.75 12.52
C LEU A 71 1.76 9.46 13.60
N PRO A 72 3.08 9.62 13.42
CA PRO A 72 3.92 10.28 14.39
C PRO A 72 3.52 11.75 14.53
N LYS A 73 3.56 12.25 15.76
CA LYS A 73 3.27 13.67 16.07
C LYS A 73 4.53 14.53 16.16
N THR A 74 5.68 13.90 16.34
CA THR A 74 7.00 14.53 16.41
C THR A 74 7.97 13.75 15.52
N VAL A 75 9.08 14.40 15.12
CA VAL A 75 10.12 13.77 14.30
C VAL A 75 10.68 12.52 15.01
N ASP A 76 10.91 12.61 16.32
CA ASP A 76 11.45 11.50 17.13
C ASP A 76 10.51 10.28 17.25
N GLN A 77 9.24 10.44 16.87
CA GLN A 77 8.29 9.33 16.82
C GLN A 77 8.30 8.59 15.48
N ILE A 78 9.02 9.11 14.47
CA ILE A 78 9.17 8.44 13.19
C ILE A 78 10.08 7.23 13.41
N ASN A 79 9.47 6.05 13.42
CA ASN A 79 10.19 4.77 13.40
C ASN A 79 9.87 4.05 12.10
N ILE A 80 10.90 3.80 11.28
CA ILE A 80 10.77 3.09 10.00
C ILE A 80 11.57 1.81 10.07
N ASP A 81 10.86 0.69 10.14
CA ASP A 81 11.45 -0.62 10.33
C ASP A 81 10.97 -1.65 9.30
N GLY A 82 11.61 -2.82 9.34
CA GLY A 82 11.22 -3.99 8.56
C GLY A 82 11.09 -3.70 7.06
N ILE A 83 9.93 -4.06 6.50
CA ILE A 83 9.63 -3.96 5.07
C ILE A 83 9.59 -2.52 4.56
N TRP A 84 9.41 -1.53 5.44
CA TRP A 84 9.32 -0.12 5.08
C TRP A 84 10.68 0.52 4.78
N THR A 85 11.77 -0.14 5.17
CA THR A 85 13.14 0.28 4.87
C THR A 85 13.57 -0.07 3.44
N ARG A 86 12.71 -0.75 2.67
CA ARG A 86 13.04 -1.32 1.36
C ARG A 86 12.06 -0.88 0.27
N THR A 87 12.53 -0.89 -0.97
CA THR A 87 11.66 -0.73 -2.15
C THR A 87 10.80 -1.99 -2.35
N THR A 88 9.81 -1.91 -3.23
CA THR A 88 9.01 -3.09 -3.65
C THR A 88 9.84 -4.18 -4.33
N LYS A 89 11.07 -3.86 -4.77
CA LYS A 89 12.03 -4.82 -5.33
C LYS A 89 13.01 -5.37 -4.28
N GLY A 90 12.92 -4.90 -3.03
CA GLY A 90 13.76 -5.34 -1.92
C GLY A 90 15.04 -4.53 -1.69
N ASP A 91 15.33 -3.55 -2.55
CA ASP A 91 16.51 -2.69 -2.42
C ASP A 91 16.42 -1.80 -1.18
N PRO A 92 17.53 -1.51 -0.47
CA PRO A 92 17.53 -0.52 0.59
C PRO A 92 17.01 0.83 0.11
N PHE A 93 16.06 1.39 0.85
CA PHE A 93 15.40 2.66 0.54
C PHE A 93 15.59 3.72 1.62
N LEU A 94 15.62 3.33 2.90
CA LEU A 94 16.07 4.21 3.98
C LEU A 94 17.60 4.09 4.08
N LEU A 95 18.33 5.07 3.53
CA LEU A 95 19.80 5.02 3.48
C LEU A 95 20.47 5.65 4.71
N ALA A 96 19.81 6.61 5.34
CA ALA A 96 20.27 7.23 6.57
C ALA A 96 19.10 7.55 7.50
N ASP A 97 19.34 7.28 8.77
CA ASP A 97 18.52 7.64 9.92
C ASP A 97 19.49 7.92 11.07
N ASP A 98 19.79 9.19 11.29
CA ASP A 98 20.81 9.60 12.25
C ASP A 98 20.36 9.44 13.71
N ASN A 99 19.06 9.15 13.94
CA ASN A 99 18.47 8.95 15.27
C ASN A 99 18.77 10.09 16.28
N THR A 100 19.01 11.31 15.80
CA THR A 100 19.27 12.50 16.63
C THR A 100 18.08 13.45 16.68
N GLU A 101 18.07 14.34 17.68
CA GLU A 101 17.06 15.39 17.80
C GLU A 101 17.13 16.31 16.55
N GLY A 102 16.08 16.32 15.73
CA GLY A 102 16.11 16.94 14.39
C GLY A 102 16.49 16.00 13.24
N CYS A 103 16.29 14.69 13.45
CA CYS A 103 16.70 13.61 12.56
C CYS A 103 16.55 13.90 11.06
N MET A 104 17.64 13.69 10.32
CA MET A 104 17.63 13.68 8.86
C MET A 104 17.41 12.26 8.34
N LEU A 105 16.23 12.04 7.75
CA LEU A 105 15.91 10.81 7.04
C LEU A 105 16.26 10.95 5.56
N ILE A 106 17.03 10.00 5.02
CA ILE A 106 17.35 9.95 3.59
C ILE A 106 16.64 8.76 2.95
N PHE A 107 15.56 9.05 2.24
CA PHE A 107 14.85 8.08 1.39
C PHE A 107 15.40 8.12 -0.03
N SER A 108 16.21 7.14 -0.39
CA SER A 108 16.77 7.01 -1.74
C SER A 108 17.26 5.59 -1.98
N THR A 109 17.70 5.30 -3.20
CA THR A 109 18.47 4.07 -3.46
C THR A 109 19.93 4.42 -3.64
N GLN A 110 20.83 3.47 -3.37
CA GLN A 110 22.26 3.70 -3.60
C GLN A 110 22.54 4.18 -5.02
N LYS A 111 21.83 3.63 -6.02
CA LYS A 111 21.95 4.01 -7.42
C LYS A 111 21.56 5.48 -7.65
N ASN A 112 20.44 5.91 -7.07
CA ASN A 112 19.99 7.30 -7.17
C ASN A 112 20.97 8.25 -6.50
N LEU A 113 21.52 7.89 -5.33
CA LEU A 113 22.50 8.70 -4.62
C LEU A 113 23.81 8.81 -5.41
N THR A 114 24.28 7.72 -6.01
CA THR A 114 25.45 7.74 -6.90
C THR A 114 25.21 8.62 -8.13
N HIS A 115 24.04 8.53 -8.76
CA HIS A 115 23.68 9.43 -9.88
C HIS A 115 23.65 10.89 -9.44
N LEU A 116 23.02 11.19 -8.31
CA LEU A 116 22.93 12.55 -7.77
C LEU A 116 24.31 13.11 -7.43
N SER A 117 25.20 12.30 -6.84
CA SER A 117 26.56 12.70 -6.50
C SER A 117 27.47 12.97 -7.70
N ALA A 118 27.12 12.43 -8.86
CA ALA A 118 27.85 12.62 -10.11
C ALA A 118 27.27 13.75 -10.98
N ALA A 119 26.19 14.39 -10.54
CA ALA A 119 25.54 15.45 -11.30
C ALA A 119 26.20 16.81 -11.02
N ASP A 120 26.51 17.55 -12.10
CA ASP A 120 27.04 18.92 -11.99
C ASP A 120 25.94 19.95 -11.62
N ILE A 121 24.69 19.65 -11.98
CA ILE A 121 23.53 20.53 -11.79
C ILE A 121 22.36 19.70 -11.26
N ILE A 122 21.74 20.18 -10.17
CA ILE A 122 20.54 19.59 -9.58
C ILE A 122 19.40 20.61 -9.69
N TYR A 123 18.29 20.20 -10.28
CA TYR A 123 17.05 20.97 -10.29
C TYR A 123 16.12 20.39 -9.22
N GLY A 124 15.81 21.17 -8.20
CA GLY A 124 14.86 20.80 -7.15
C GLY A 124 13.67 21.75 -7.18
N ASP A 125 12.46 21.18 -7.23
CA ASP A 125 11.22 21.91 -6.93
C ASP A 125 10.75 21.51 -5.52
N GLY A 126 10.35 22.50 -4.73
CA GLY A 126 9.89 22.29 -3.37
C GLY A 126 8.41 21.95 -3.36
N THR A 127 8.06 20.67 -3.40
CA THR A 127 6.70 20.22 -3.10
C THR A 127 6.67 19.62 -1.70
N PHE A 128 6.02 20.32 -0.77
CA PHE A 128 5.74 19.86 0.59
C PHE A 128 4.30 19.35 0.69
#